data_AF-A0A397VJE8-F1
#
_entry.id   AF-A0A397VJE8-F1
#
_cell.length_a   1.000
_cell.length_b   1.000
_cell.length_c   1.000
_cell.angle_alpha   90.00
_cell.angle_beta   90.00
_cell.angle_gamma   90.00
#
_symmetry.space_group_name_H-M   'P 1'
#
loop_
_entity.id
_entity.type
_entity.pdbx_description
1 polymer ?
#
loop_
_entity_poly.entity_id
_entity_poly.type
_entity_poly.pdbx_seq_one_letter_code
_entity_poly.pdbx_strand_id
1 'polypeptide(L)'
;MINILTQIQNPIPHYLVGALPVIITLGTTPHSGLTAKIQRLFLCLGCPFIGLLYFCNVSNNKSEMCAYWLKPECFYEEYKKYRIDQDKQSDFYEHEQQSDLEKQGDQGEHASLLPRPMGFHAKRMCPNVAQESILDLFVEDASLIDRFSALISGFYIIFGIAGGIMILFEKPCTYDDSYQDWPFITTLFIWALPVICFRAYYGRVVFRIPNRDIKTNLTPNNQINSENPEVPLSLISNENPIKVEPLDNSILYKKRRNVIITLLISITLHWISVIIAYLTPPVAFLCRARYLSIICTIWTVNSLIAATLHIKDIRFNFKTWFRFCGIVIAGLLIVFGLLTTHKSWWYSISSLCQGTC
;
A
#
# COMPACT_ATOMS: atom_id res chain seq x y z
N MET A 1 -5.99 -37.64 3.01
CA MET A 1 -5.86 -36.21 3.37
C MET A 1 -4.52 -35.65 2.90
N ILE A 2 -3.40 -36.29 3.26
CA ILE A 2 -2.04 -35.91 2.83
C ILE A 2 -1.89 -35.91 1.28
N ASN A 3 -2.37 -36.93 0.57
CA ASN A 3 -2.29 -36.96 -0.91
C ASN A 3 -3.07 -35.84 -1.65
N ILE A 4 -4.12 -35.29 -1.02
CA ILE A 4 -4.89 -34.17 -1.60
C ILE A 4 -4.17 -32.86 -1.29
N LEU A 5 -3.62 -32.74 -0.08
CA LEU A 5 -2.77 -31.62 0.32
C LEU A 5 -1.53 -31.51 -0.57
N THR A 6 -0.86 -32.62 -0.88
CA THR A 6 0.32 -32.63 -1.77
C THR A 6 -0.04 -32.30 -3.21
N GLN A 7 -1.17 -32.76 -3.75
CA GLN A 7 -1.60 -32.34 -5.10
C GLN A 7 -1.93 -30.85 -5.18
N ILE A 8 -2.55 -30.30 -4.13
CA ILE A 8 -2.80 -28.86 -4.01
C ILE A 8 -1.49 -28.10 -3.82
N GLN A 9 -0.48 -28.68 -3.15
CA GLN A 9 0.85 -28.12 -2.82
C GLN A 9 1.85 -27.97 -3.97
N ASN A 10 1.47 -28.34 -5.20
CA ASN A 10 2.36 -28.18 -6.35
C ASN A 10 2.94 -26.74 -6.44
N PRO A 11 4.25 -26.58 -6.64
CA PRO A 11 4.90 -25.27 -6.53
C PRO A 11 4.39 -24.26 -7.57
N ILE A 12 4.06 -24.72 -8.77
CA ILE A 12 3.57 -23.89 -9.88
C ILE A 12 2.22 -23.21 -9.55
N PRO A 13 1.16 -23.94 -9.09
CA PRO A 13 -0.08 -23.29 -8.68
C PRO A 13 0.08 -22.37 -7.47
N HIS A 14 1.07 -22.55 -6.59
CA HIS A 14 1.20 -21.74 -5.37
C HIS A 14 1.67 -20.32 -5.65
N TYR A 15 2.68 -20.17 -6.49
CA TYR A 15 3.20 -18.85 -6.86
C TYR A 15 2.19 -18.06 -7.70
N LEU A 16 1.57 -18.74 -8.67
CA LEU A 16 0.67 -18.12 -9.62
C LEU A 16 -0.71 -17.83 -9.02
N VAL A 17 -1.23 -18.72 -8.17
CA VAL A 17 -2.60 -18.63 -7.63
C VAL A 17 -2.61 -18.03 -6.21
N GLY A 18 -1.54 -18.21 -5.44
CA GLY A 18 -1.43 -17.69 -4.08
C GLY A 18 -0.86 -16.27 -4.01
N ALA A 19 0.33 -16.02 -4.59
CA ALA A 19 1.02 -14.74 -4.44
C ALA A 19 0.55 -13.67 -5.43
N LEU A 20 0.27 -14.05 -6.69
CA LEU A 20 -0.09 -13.09 -7.73
C LEU A 20 -1.36 -12.29 -7.40
N PRO A 21 -2.47 -12.88 -6.89
CA PRO A 21 -3.64 -12.09 -6.57
C PRO A 21 -3.45 -11.15 -5.37
N VAL A 22 -2.59 -11.50 -4.40
CA VAL A 22 -2.17 -10.57 -3.34
C VAL A 22 -1.46 -9.37 -3.93
N ILE A 23 -0.47 -9.62 -4.80
CA ILE A 23 0.32 -8.58 -5.44
C ILE A 23 -0.57 -7.66 -6.28
N ILE A 24 -1.52 -8.23 -7.01
CA ILE A 24 -2.51 -7.47 -7.79
C ILE A 24 -3.40 -6.64 -6.85
N THR A 25 -3.91 -7.23 -5.76
CA THR A 25 -4.76 -6.55 -4.78
C THR A 25 -4.04 -5.37 -4.14
N LEU A 26 -2.76 -5.53 -3.79
CA LEU A 26 -1.90 -4.46 -3.26
C LEU A 26 -1.61 -3.37 -4.30
N GLY A 27 -1.50 -3.75 -5.57
CA GLY A 27 -1.27 -2.87 -6.70
C GLY A 27 -2.54 -2.14 -7.19
N THR A 28 -3.70 -2.42 -6.61
CA THR A 28 -4.94 -1.73 -6.99
C THR A 28 -4.80 -0.23 -6.73
N THR A 29 -5.09 0.55 -7.77
CA THR A 29 -5.06 2.02 -7.75
C THR A 29 -6.18 2.54 -8.64
N PRO A 30 -6.83 3.65 -8.26
CA PRO A 30 -7.88 4.29 -9.05
C PRO A 30 -7.35 5.05 -10.28
N HIS A 31 -6.02 5.14 -10.44
CA HIS A 31 -5.43 5.73 -11.64
C HIS A 31 -5.64 4.83 -12.86
N SER A 32 -6.10 5.43 -13.96
CA SER A 32 -6.19 4.76 -15.25
C SER A 32 -4.77 4.50 -15.79
N GLY A 33 -4.60 3.35 -16.46
CA GLY A 33 -3.34 2.97 -17.12
C GLY A 33 -2.54 1.88 -16.39
N LEU A 34 -2.00 0.95 -17.19
CA LEU A 34 -1.20 -0.17 -16.70
C LEU A 34 0.07 0.31 -15.97
N THR A 35 0.72 1.35 -16.47
CA THR A 35 1.96 1.90 -15.88
C THR A 35 1.73 2.40 -14.45
N ALA A 36 0.61 3.10 -14.18
CA ALA A 36 0.30 3.58 -12.84
C ALA A 36 0.04 2.41 -11.87
N LYS A 37 -0.63 1.36 -12.34
CA LYS A 37 -0.86 0.12 -11.57
C LYS A 37 0.46 -0.59 -11.24
N ILE A 38 1.34 -0.75 -12.22
CA ILE A 38 2.66 -1.36 -12.03
C ILE A 38 3.52 -0.52 -11.07
N GLN A 39 3.51 0.82 -11.21
CA GLN A 39 4.23 1.69 -10.29
C GLN A 39 3.70 1.60 -8.85
N ARG A 40 2.37 1.49 -8.67
CA ARG A 40 1.76 1.28 -7.35
C ARG A 40 2.12 -0.08 -6.78
N LEU A 41 2.10 -1.12 -7.61
CA LEU A 41 2.50 -2.47 -7.24
C LEU A 41 3.93 -2.48 -6.71
N PHE A 42 4.90 -1.92 -7.45
CA PHE A 42 6.29 -1.84 -6.97
C PHE A 42 6.41 -0.98 -5.72
N LEU A 43 5.64 0.10 -5.61
CA LEU A 43 5.61 0.92 -4.38
C LEU A 43 5.18 0.09 -3.15
N CYS A 44 4.09 -0.67 -3.27
CA CYS A 44 3.57 -1.51 -2.19
C CYS A 44 4.50 -2.70 -1.90
N LEU A 45 5.07 -3.31 -2.93
CA LEU A 45 6.01 -4.42 -2.79
C LEU A 45 7.34 -3.98 -2.16
N GLY A 46 7.79 -2.75 -2.42
CA GLY A 46 8.99 -2.22 -1.78
C GLY A 46 8.78 -1.77 -0.34
N CYS A 47 7.54 -1.45 0.04
CA CYS A 47 7.20 -0.95 1.36
C CYS A 47 5.81 -1.46 1.82
N PRO A 48 5.76 -2.58 2.57
CA PRO A 48 4.52 -3.14 3.11
C PRO A 48 3.65 -2.14 3.88
N PHE A 49 4.28 -1.25 4.65
CA PHE A 49 3.57 -0.18 5.38
C PHE A 49 2.70 0.69 4.46
N ILE A 50 3.19 1.13 3.30
CA ILE A 50 2.41 1.97 2.37
C ILE A 50 1.21 1.21 1.79
N GLY A 51 1.42 -0.08 1.48
CA GLY A 51 0.37 -0.96 1.01
C GLY A 51 -0.73 -1.13 2.05
N LEU A 52 -0.36 -1.38 3.31
CA LEU A 52 -1.28 -1.58 4.42
C LEU A 52 -1.94 -0.28 4.91
N LEU A 53 -1.23 0.85 4.85
CA LEU A 53 -1.67 2.11 5.43
C LEU A 53 -3.04 2.53 4.88
N TYR A 54 -3.28 2.35 3.59
CA TYR A 54 -4.58 2.60 2.98
C TYR A 54 -5.66 1.73 3.63
N PHE A 55 -5.56 0.41 3.54
CA PHE A 55 -6.61 -0.51 3.97
C PHE A 55 -6.84 -0.53 5.50
N CYS A 56 -5.79 -0.33 6.30
CA CYS A 56 -5.90 -0.38 7.76
C CYS A 56 -6.36 0.94 8.39
N ASN A 57 -6.24 2.08 7.70
CA ASN A 57 -6.53 3.41 8.27
C ASN A 57 -7.73 4.11 7.63
N VAL A 58 -8.08 3.71 6.41
CA VAL A 58 -9.32 4.14 5.76
C VAL A 58 -10.47 3.33 6.35
N SER A 59 -11.45 4.01 6.96
CA SER A 59 -12.69 3.34 7.35
C SER A 59 -13.51 3.01 6.10
N ASN A 60 -14.55 2.17 6.21
CA ASN A 60 -15.50 1.90 5.12
C ASN A 60 -16.38 3.14 4.77
N ASN A 61 -15.83 4.34 4.89
CA ASN A 61 -16.41 5.62 4.57
C ASN A 61 -15.84 6.08 3.22
N LYS A 62 -16.72 6.33 2.26
CA LYS A 62 -16.36 6.70 0.87
C LYS A 62 -15.48 7.96 0.83
N SER A 63 -15.80 8.96 1.65
CA SER A 63 -15.03 10.21 1.70
C SER A 63 -13.59 9.94 2.14
N GLU A 64 -13.37 9.12 3.17
CA GLU A 64 -12.02 8.78 3.64
C GLU A 64 -11.24 7.95 2.62
N MET A 65 -11.93 7.07 1.87
CA MET A 65 -11.33 6.30 0.79
C MET A 65 -10.77 7.22 -0.30
N CYS A 66 -11.55 8.21 -0.72
CA CYS A 66 -11.13 9.20 -1.71
C CYS A 66 -10.00 10.10 -1.19
N ALA A 67 -10.05 10.48 0.09
CA ALA A 67 -9.08 11.39 0.71
C ALA A 67 -7.61 10.94 0.56
N TYR A 68 -7.38 9.63 0.63
CA TYR A 68 -6.05 9.06 0.50
C TYR A 68 -5.42 9.36 -0.87
N TRP A 69 -6.25 9.36 -1.92
CA TRP A 69 -5.79 9.45 -3.30
C TRP A 69 -5.84 10.87 -3.87
N LEU A 70 -6.66 11.76 -3.29
CA LEU A 70 -6.69 13.17 -3.64
C LEU A 70 -5.37 13.87 -3.29
N LYS A 71 -5.03 14.92 -4.02
CA LYS A 71 -3.84 15.72 -3.75
C LYS A 71 -4.06 16.63 -2.55
N PRO A 72 -3.00 17.00 -1.81
CA PRO A 72 -3.08 17.98 -0.72
C PRO A 72 -3.81 19.28 -1.08
N GLU A 73 -3.66 19.75 -2.33
CA GLU A 73 -4.29 20.97 -2.83
C GLU A 73 -5.82 20.92 -2.88
N CYS A 74 -6.41 19.71 -2.87
CA CYS A 74 -7.87 19.54 -2.84
C CYS A 74 -8.48 19.80 -1.46
N PHE A 75 -7.67 20.15 -0.45
CA PHE A 75 -8.11 20.33 0.93
C PHE A 75 -7.72 21.71 1.46
N TYR A 76 -8.61 22.30 2.25
CA TYR A 76 -8.32 23.54 2.97
C TYR A 76 -8.89 23.52 4.38
N GLU A 77 -8.22 24.22 5.28
CA GLU A 77 -8.75 24.56 6.60
C GLU A 77 -9.29 25.97 6.58
N GLU A 78 -10.51 26.14 7.06
CA GLU A 78 -11.21 27.42 7.07
C GLU A 78 -10.39 28.50 7.79
N TYR A 79 -9.78 28.20 8.95
CA TYR A 79 -8.93 29.16 9.67
C TYR A 79 -7.65 29.57 8.91
N LYS A 80 -7.07 28.69 8.09
CA LYS A 80 -5.90 29.02 7.26
C LYS A 80 -6.29 29.88 6.06
N LYS A 81 -7.49 29.66 5.51
CA LYS A 81 -8.02 30.48 4.41
C LYS A 81 -8.22 31.93 4.86
N TYR A 82 -8.80 32.16 6.04
CA TYR A 82 -8.93 33.50 6.60
C TYR A 82 -7.60 34.24 6.78
N ARG A 83 -6.53 33.54 7.20
CA ARG A 83 -5.20 34.14 7.32
C ARG A 83 -4.60 34.50 5.95
N ILE A 84 -4.63 33.57 5.00
CA ILE A 84 -4.12 33.80 3.63
C ILE A 84 -4.89 34.92 2.91
N ASP A 85 -6.20 35.00 3.11
CA ASP A 85 -7.04 36.04 2.51
C ASP A 85 -6.79 37.41 3.18
N GLN A 86 -6.46 37.45 4.47
CA GLN A 86 -6.01 38.68 5.16
C GLN A 86 -4.63 39.13 4.69
N ASP A 87 -3.66 38.22 4.56
CA ASP A 87 -2.30 38.54 4.09
C ASP A 87 -2.31 39.03 2.63
N LYS A 88 -3.13 38.42 1.76
CA LYS A 88 -3.33 38.90 0.38
C LYS A 88 -4.05 40.25 0.30
N GLN A 89 -4.89 40.55 1.28
CA GLN A 89 -5.61 41.82 1.33
C GLN A 89 -4.71 42.92 1.89
N SER A 90 -3.76 42.64 2.79
CA SER A 90 -2.71 43.59 3.19
C SER A 90 -1.72 43.86 2.04
N ASP A 91 -1.36 42.86 1.25
CA ASP A 91 -0.47 43.05 0.08
C ASP A 91 -1.11 43.90 -1.04
N PHE A 92 -2.45 43.97 -1.09
CA PHE A 92 -3.18 44.83 -2.04
C PHE A 92 -3.29 46.29 -1.56
N TYR A 93 -3.09 46.56 -0.27
CA TYR A 93 -3.10 47.93 0.29
C TYR A 93 -1.69 48.53 0.48
N GLU A 94 -0.61 47.78 0.28
CA GLU A 94 0.77 48.27 0.41
C GLU A 94 1.47 48.66 -0.90
N HIS A 95 0.72 48.78 -2.01
CA HIS A 95 1.26 49.32 -3.26
C HIS A 95 1.17 50.85 -3.36
N GLU A 96 1.49 51.58 -2.28
CA GLU A 96 1.79 53.01 -2.36
C GLU A 96 2.67 53.51 -1.21
N GLN A 97 3.87 52.92 -1.03
CA GLN A 97 5.07 53.65 -0.58
C GLN A 97 6.30 52.75 -0.58
N GLN A 98 7.16 52.98 -1.57
CA GLN A 98 8.50 52.41 -1.63
C GLN A 98 9.51 53.49 -1.20
N SER A 99 10.25 53.24 -0.12
CA SER A 99 11.70 53.55 -0.05
C SER A 99 12.32 53.05 1.26
N ASP A 100 13.29 52.13 1.08
CA ASP A 100 14.59 52.06 1.75
C ASP A 100 14.64 51.82 3.27
N LEU A 101 14.73 50.55 3.69
CA LEU A 101 15.99 49.97 4.15
C LEU A 101 15.87 48.45 4.38
N GLU A 102 16.67 47.69 3.64
CA GLU A 102 16.90 46.26 3.83
C GLU A 102 17.46 45.94 5.23
N LYS A 103 16.92 44.90 5.87
CA LYS A 103 17.65 43.68 6.30
C LYS A 103 16.82 42.91 7.34
N GLN A 104 16.07 41.91 6.89
CA GLN A 104 15.91 40.68 7.65
C GLN A 104 15.60 39.52 6.70
N GLY A 105 16.43 38.49 6.79
CA GLY A 105 16.54 37.43 5.79
C GLY A 105 15.30 36.56 5.66
N ASP A 106 14.85 36.44 4.42
CA ASP A 106 14.62 35.18 3.70
C ASP A 106 14.34 33.94 4.57
N GLN A 107 13.14 33.92 5.16
CA GLN A 107 12.36 32.70 5.23
C GLN A 107 11.17 32.89 4.30
N GLY A 108 11.38 32.58 3.03
CA GLY A 108 10.29 32.41 2.07
C GLY A 108 9.19 31.57 2.69
N GLU A 109 8.05 32.20 2.93
CA GLU A 109 6.85 31.61 3.46
C GLU A 109 6.32 30.61 2.44
N HIS A 110 6.85 29.39 2.49
CA HIS A 110 6.25 28.26 1.82
C HIS A 110 4.83 28.12 2.39
N ALA A 111 3.84 28.59 1.62
CA ALA A 111 2.43 28.29 1.86
C ALA A 111 2.32 26.81 2.24
N SER A 112 2.15 26.54 3.54
CA SER A 112 2.31 25.21 4.10
C SER A 112 1.15 24.34 3.66
N LEU A 113 1.32 23.70 2.50
CA LEU A 113 0.35 22.79 1.91
C LEU A 113 -0.11 21.81 3.01
N LEU A 114 -1.42 21.74 3.22
CA LEU A 114 -1.99 20.93 4.29
C LEU A 114 -1.57 19.47 4.13
N PRO A 115 -1.10 18.75 5.18
CA PRO A 115 -0.95 17.30 5.13
C PRO A 115 -2.24 16.66 4.64
N ARG A 116 -2.13 15.52 3.93
CA ARG A 116 -3.32 14.74 3.59
C ARG A 116 -4.06 14.36 4.89
N PRO A 117 -5.39 14.51 4.95
CA PRO A 117 -6.18 14.34 6.18
C PRO A 117 -6.37 12.85 6.53
N MET A 118 -5.27 12.10 6.69
CA MET A 118 -5.28 10.65 6.83
C MET A 118 -4.22 10.16 7.82
N GLY A 119 -4.53 9.06 8.51
CA GLY A 119 -3.61 8.42 9.47
C GLY A 119 -3.28 9.34 10.65
N PHE A 120 -2.02 9.78 10.76
CA PHE A 120 -1.55 10.55 11.91
C PHE A 120 -2.04 12.01 11.89
N HIS A 121 -2.29 12.53 10.69
CA HIS A 121 -2.81 13.86 10.41
C HIS A 121 -4.30 13.84 10.02
N ALA A 122 -5.06 12.83 10.49
CA ALA A 122 -6.46 12.65 10.14
C ALA A 122 -7.31 13.89 10.51
N LYS A 123 -8.14 14.33 9.56
CA LYS A 123 -9.11 15.42 9.71
C LYS A 123 -10.44 15.00 9.08
N ARG A 124 -11.54 15.57 9.54
CA ARG A 124 -12.89 15.27 9.05
C ARG A 124 -13.07 16.01 7.75
N MET A 125 -13.50 15.33 6.70
CA MET A 125 -13.91 16.01 5.47
C MET A 125 -15.36 16.43 5.58
N CYS A 126 -15.64 17.65 5.15
CA CYS A 126 -16.97 18.23 5.06
C CYS A 126 -17.22 18.66 3.60
N PRO A 127 -17.41 17.70 2.68
CA PRO A 127 -17.76 18.02 1.30
C PRO A 127 -19.17 18.65 1.24
N ASN A 128 -19.38 19.54 0.27
CA ASN A 128 -20.74 20.01 -0.05
C ASN A 128 -21.52 18.94 -0.83
N VAL A 129 -22.83 19.12 -1.02
CA VAL A 129 -23.71 18.12 -1.68
C VAL A 129 -23.22 17.72 -3.08
N ALA A 130 -22.70 18.67 -3.84
CA ALA A 130 -22.16 18.42 -5.18
C ALA A 130 -20.86 17.61 -5.12
N GLN A 131 -19.96 17.95 -4.21
CA GLN A 131 -18.71 17.24 -3.97
C GLN A 131 -18.96 15.82 -3.44
N GLU A 132 -19.91 15.65 -2.53
CA GLU A 132 -20.30 14.33 -1.99
C GLU A 132 -20.80 13.41 -3.10
N SER A 133 -21.67 13.92 -3.98
CA SER A 133 -22.15 13.18 -5.15
C SER A 133 -21.00 12.71 -6.06
N ILE A 134 -19.96 13.54 -6.23
CA ILE A 134 -18.77 13.19 -7.03
C ILE A 134 -17.90 12.15 -6.32
N LEU A 135 -17.66 12.30 -5.01
CA LEU A 135 -16.88 11.34 -4.23
C LEU A 135 -17.54 9.96 -4.24
N ASP A 136 -18.87 9.93 -4.24
CA ASP A 136 -19.66 8.71 -4.34
C ASP A 136 -19.52 8.00 -5.69
N LEU A 137 -19.34 8.75 -6.78
CA LEU A 137 -19.03 8.19 -8.10
C LEU A 137 -17.64 7.55 -8.18
N PHE A 138 -16.71 7.88 -7.27
CA PHE A 138 -15.37 7.32 -7.28
C PHE A 138 -15.28 5.97 -6.56
N VAL A 139 -16.26 5.63 -5.73
CA VAL A 139 -16.24 4.43 -4.90
C VAL A 139 -17.27 3.42 -5.39
N GLU A 140 -16.79 2.27 -5.83
CA GLU A 140 -17.61 1.16 -6.31
C GLU A 140 -17.38 -0.11 -5.50
N ASP A 141 -18.35 -1.01 -5.53
CA ASP A 141 -18.19 -2.35 -4.99
C ASP A 141 -17.23 -3.16 -5.86
N ALA A 142 -16.25 -3.76 -5.21
CA ALA A 142 -15.38 -4.78 -5.75
C ALA A 142 -16.21 -5.89 -6.41
N SER A 143 -15.82 -6.26 -7.62
CA SER A 143 -16.39 -7.41 -8.31
C SER A 143 -16.32 -8.65 -7.41
N LEU A 144 -17.29 -9.56 -7.53
CA LEU A 144 -17.25 -10.83 -6.80
C LEU A 144 -15.96 -11.60 -7.11
N ILE A 145 -15.50 -11.55 -8.36
CA ILE A 145 -14.26 -12.18 -8.81
C ILE A 145 -13.05 -11.63 -8.04
N ASP A 146 -12.96 -10.32 -7.84
CA ASP A 146 -11.87 -9.69 -7.06
C ASP A 146 -11.88 -10.18 -5.61
N ARG A 147 -13.07 -10.31 -5.01
CA ARG A 147 -13.22 -10.77 -3.63
C ARG A 147 -12.82 -12.24 -3.49
N PHE A 148 -13.28 -13.11 -4.40
CA PHE A 148 -12.90 -14.51 -4.42
C PHE A 148 -11.40 -14.69 -4.67
N SER A 149 -10.83 -13.92 -5.59
CA SER A 149 -9.40 -13.94 -5.90
C SER A 149 -8.54 -13.59 -4.67
N ALA A 150 -8.94 -12.56 -3.90
CA ALA A 150 -8.29 -12.22 -2.64
C ALA A 150 -8.42 -13.35 -1.59
N LEU A 151 -9.60 -13.98 -1.48
CA LEU A 151 -9.84 -15.10 -0.56
C LEU A 151 -8.99 -16.33 -0.91
N ILE A 152 -8.82 -16.64 -2.20
CA ILE A 152 -7.96 -17.73 -2.66
C ILE A 152 -6.52 -17.48 -2.21
N SER A 153 -6.01 -16.25 -2.36
CA SER A 153 -4.71 -15.88 -1.82
C SER A 153 -4.63 -16.07 -0.30
N GLY A 154 -5.65 -15.64 0.44
CA GLY A 154 -5.72 -15.83 1.89
C GLY A 154 -5.68 -17.32 2.28
N PHE A 155 -6.39 -18.17 1.53
CA PHE A 155 -6.38 -19.62 1.69
C PHE A 155 -4.96 -20.18 1.54
N TYR A 156 -4.24 -19.84 0.46
CA TYR A 156 -2.87 -20.34 0.26
C TYR A 156 -1.88 -19.82 1.32
N ILE A 157 -2.04 -18.58 1.82
CA ILE A 157 -1.23 -18.08 2.94
C ILE A 157 -1.44 -18.94 4.19
N ILE A 158 -2.70 -19.19 4.57
CA ILE A 158 -3.05 -19.95 5.77
C ILE A 158 -2.58 -21.41 5.65
N PHE A 159 -2.84 -22.04 4.51
CA PHE A 159 -2.37 -23.41 4.24
C PHE A 159 -0.84 -23.50 4.19
N GLY A 160 -0.17 -22.45 3.72
CA GLY A 160 1.29 -22.37 3.75
C GLY A 160 1.85 -22.35 5.16
N ILE A 161 1.26 -21.53 6.04
CA ILE A 161 1.62 -21.49 7.46
C ILE A 161 1.36 -22.85 8.13
N ALA A 162 0.16 -23.41 7.93
CA ALA A 162 -0.19 -24.70 8.49
C ALA A 162 0.75 -25.81 8.01
N GLY A 163 1.07 -25.85 6.71
CA GLY A 163 2.03 -26.80 6.14
C GLY A 163 3.43 -26.67 6.74
N GLY A 164 3.95 -25.44 6.86
CA GLY A 164 5.24 -25.20 7.50
C GLY A 164 5.27 -25.62 8.98
N ILE A 165 4.18 -25.38 9.72
CA ILE A 165 4.04 -25.82 11.12
C ILE A 165 3.93 -27.34 11.22
N MET A 166 3.17 -28.00 10.35
CA MET A 166 3.03 -29.46 10.37
C MET A 166 4.36 -30.17 10.14
N ILE A 167 5.19 -29.66 9.21
CA ILE A 167 6.55 -30.19 8.96
C ILE A 167 7.46 -30.00 10.18
N LEU A 168 7.21 -28.99 11.03
CA LEU A 168 7.96 -28.83 12.28
C LEU A 168 7.66 -29.95 13.30
N PHE A 169 6.45 -30.50 13.28
CA PHE A 169 5.98 -31.50 14.24
C PHE A 169 6.11 -32.95 13.74
N GLU A 170 5.99 -33.19 12.44
CA GLU A 170 6.24 -34.49 11.81
C GLU A 170 7.75 -34.65 11.52
N LYS A 171 8.33 -35.79 11.88
CA LYS A 171 9.78 -35.96 12.11
C LYS A 171 10.72 -35.44 10.99
N PRO A 172 11.95 -34.99 11.34
CA PRO A 172 12.82 -34.15 10.48
C PRO A 172 13.45 -34.79 9.23
N CYS A 173 13.43 -36.13 9.12
CA CYS A 173 14.38 -36.86 8.27
C CYS A 173 13.76 -38.07 7.56
N THR A 174 12.54 -37.97 7.04
CA THR A 174 12.12 -38.94 6.03
C THR A 174 12.73 -38.51 4.70
N TYR A 175 13.71 -39.27 4.24
CA TYR A 175 14.41 -39.19 2.95
C TYR A 175 13.46 -39.55 1.79
N ASP A 176 12.23 -39.05 1.86
CA ASP A 176 11.20 -39.31 0.89
C ASP A 176 11.03 -38.02 0.10
N ASP A 177 11.57 -38.02 -1.12
CA ASP A 177 11.43 -36.93 -2.10
C ASP A 177 9.95 -36.60 -2.43
N SER A 178 9.02 -37.36 -1.87
CA SER A 178 7.57 -37.16 -1.91
C SER A 178 7.07 -35.94 -1.13
N TYR A 179 7.81 -35.46 -0.12
CA TYR A 179 7.43 -34.25 0.62
C TYR A 179 7.80 -32.99 -0.15
N GLN A 180 6.77 -32.37 -0.73
CA GLN A 180 6.89 -31.07 -1.37
C GLN A 180 7.28 -29.99 -0.36
N ASP A 181 8.22 -29.13 -0.77
CA ASP A 181 8.61 -27.92 -0.04
C ASP A 181 7.35 -27.09 0.31
N TRP A 182 7.23 -26.60 1.55
CA TRP A 182 6.10 -25.74 1.93
C TRP A 182 6.18 -24.37 1.23
N PRO A 183 5.06 -23.64 1.03
CA PRO A 183 5.04 -22.50 0.12
C PRO A 183 5.58 -21.19 0.75
N PHE A 184 6.91 -21.10 0.84
CA PHE A 184 7.65 -19.97 1.41
C PHE A 184 7.22 -18.61 0.88
N ILE A 185 7.09 -18.47 -0.45
CA ILE A 185 6.75 -17.18 -1.08
C ILE A 185 5.37 -16.73 -0.66
N THR A 186 4.41 -17.65 -0.60
CA THR A 186 3.05 -17.29 -0.22
C THR A 186 2.98 -16.89 1.25
N THR A 187 3.66 -17.63 2.13
CA THR A 187 3.75 -17.26 3.55
C THR A 187 4.48 -15.93 3.77
N LEU A 188 5.43 -15.57 2.91
CA LEU A 188 6.10 -14.27 2.96
C LEU A 188 5.14 -13.08 2.77
N PHE A 189 4.00 -13.31 2.10
CA PHE A 189 2.91 -12.34 1.96
C PHE A 189 1.88 -12.35 3.10
N ILE A 190 2.14 -13.04 4.22
CA ILE A 190 1.25 -13.06 5.41
C ILE A 190 0.88 -11.65 5.90
N TRP A 191 1.78 -10.68 5.75
CA TRP A 191 1.52 -9.29 6.10
C TRP A 191 0.36 -8.66 5.32
N ALA A 192 -0.02 -9.22 4.16
CA ALA A 192 -1.13 -8.76 3.34
C ALA A 192 -2.50 -9.31 3.78
N LEU A 193 -2.57 -10.21 4.76
CA LEU A 193 -3.83 -10.74 5.28
C LEU A 193 -4.84 -9.65 5.69
N PRO A 194 -4.47 -8.55 6.37
CA PRO A 194 -5.42 -7.48 6.68
C PRO A 194 -6.05 -6.85 5.43
N VAL A 195 -5.28 -6.72 4.34
CA VAL A 195 -5.80 -6.21 3.06
C VAL A 195 -6.80 -7.19 2.46
N ILE A 196 -6.47 -8.48 2.47
CA ILE A 196 -7.33 -9.56 1.96
C ILE A 196 -8.65 -9.59 2.74
N CYS A 197 -8.59 -9.57 4.08
CA CYS A 197 -9.77 -9.53 4.93
C CYS A 197 -10.61 -8.29 4.66
N PHE A 198 -9.99 -7.11 4.61
CA PHE A 198 -10.71 -5.86 4.31
C PHE A 198 -11.40 -5.94 2.94
N ARG A 199 -10.70 -6.44 1.92
CA ARG A 199 -11.21 -6.62 0.56
C ARG A 199 -12.38 -7.60 0.51
N ALA A 200 -12.31 -8.71 1.25
CA ALA A 200 -13.35 -9.73 1.29
C ALA A 200 -14.61 -9.26 2.02
N TYR A 201 -14.48 -8.61 3.18
CA TYR A 201 -15.62 -8.22 4.02
C TYR A 201 -16.28 -6.92 3.59
N TYR A 202 -15.50 -5.86 3.36
CA TYR A 202 -16.07 -4.54 3.04
C TYR A 202 -16.31 -4.38 1.55
N GLY A 203 -15.42 -4.95 0.73
CA GLY A 203 -15.66 -5.08 -0.69
C GLY A 203 -15.84 -3.77 -1.45
N ARG A 204 -15.40 -2.62 -0.93
CA ARG A 204 -15.40 -1.34 -1.65
C ARG A 204 -14.01 -0.98 -2.14
N VAL A 205 -13.93 -0.33 -3.30
CA VAL A 205 -12.70 0.25 -3.86
C VAL A 205 -12.95 1.60 -4.46
N VAL A 206 -11.92 2.44 -4.45
CA VAL A 206 -11.90 3.60 -5.31
C VAL A 206 -11.56 3.11 -6.73
N PHE A 207 -12.52 3.22 -7.65
CA PHE A 207 -12.42 2.69 -9.00
C PHE A 207 -11.75 3.67 -9.95
N ARG A 208 -12.10 4.96 -9.85
CA ARG A 208 -11.63 5.99 -10.78
C ARG A 208 -11.42 7.30 -10.05
N ILE A 209 -10.27 7.94 -10.29
CA ILE A 209 -10.05 9.34 -9.94
C ILE A 209 -9.73 10.09 -11.23
N PRO A 210 -10.40 11.23 -11.50
CA PRO A 210 -10.17 11.95 -12.74
C PRO A 210 -8.73 12.45 -12.78
N ASN A 211 -8.07 12.23 -13.92
CA ASN A 211 -6.72 12.69 -14.13
C ASN A 211 -6.76 14.20 -14.43
N ARG A 212 -5.81 14.97 -13.90
CA ARG A 212 -5.74 16.44 -14.07
C ARG A 212 -5.53 16.85 -15.53
N ASP A 213 -5.14 15.91 -16.39
CA ASP A 213 -4.68 16.14 -17.76
C ASP A 213 -5.80 16.22 -18.82
N ILE A 214 -7.08 16.19 -18.41
CA ILE A 214 -8.17 16.55 -19.34
C ILE A 214 -8.16 18.07 -19.47
N LYS A 215 -7.24 18.59 -20.29
CA LYS A 215 -7.31 19.94 -20.84
C LYS A 215 -8.62 20.03 -21.64
N THR A 216 -9.64 20.58 -21.01
CA THR A 216 -10.67 21.46 -21.59
C THR A 216 -10.74 21.44 -23.12
N ASN A 217 -11.54 20.53 -23.67
CA ASN A 217 -12.23 20.71 -24.95
C ASN A 217 -13.73 20.46 -24.76
N LEU A 218 -14.27 20.83 -23.60
CA LEU A 218 -15.72 20.95 -23.41
C LEU A 218 -16.15 22.33 -23.92
N THR A 219 -16.35 22.41 -25.24
CA THR A 219 -17.25 23.41 -25.82
C THR A 219 -18.66 23.20 -25.24
N PRO A 220 -19.46 24.26 -25.00
CA PRO A 220 -20.68 24.19 -24.19
C PRO A 220 -21.88 23.45 -24.82
N ASN A 221 -21.69 22.67 -25.89
CA ASN A 221 -22.77 22.24 -26.78
C ASN A 221 -22.86 20.74 -27.08
N ASN A 222 -22.29 19.87 -26.25
CA ASN A 222 -22.52 18.43 -26.42
C ASN A 222 -23.46 17.89 -25.34
N GLN A 223 -24.65 17.53 -25.80
CA GLN A 223 -25.64 16.75 -25.07
C GLN A 223 -25.01 15.50 -24.45
N ILE A 224 -25.43 15.22 -23.22
CA ILE A 224 -25.04 14.08 -22.41
C ILE A 224 -25.50 12.80 -23.14
N ASN A 225 -24.59 12.17 -23.87
CA ASN A 225 -24.76 10.78 -24.28
C ASN A 225 -24.22 9.85 -23.18
N SER A 226 -25.11 8.96 -22.74
CA SER A 226 -25.03 8.08 -21.59
C SER A 226 -24.04 6.90 -21.74
N GLU A 227 -22.77 7.16 -22.10
CA GLU A 227 -21.74 6.10 -22.12
C GLU A 227 -20.39 6.45 -21.46
N ASN A 228 -20.18 7.70 -21.02
CA ASN A 228 -19.09 8.04 -20.11
C ASN A 228 -19.45 9.31 -19.34
N PRO A 229 -19.71 9.26 -18.02
CA PRO A 229 -19.81 10.48 -17.24
C PRO A 229 -18.39 11.05 -17.10
N GLU A 230 -18.03 11.98 -17.99
CA GLU A 230 -16.93 12.90 -17.74
C GLU A 230 -17.35 13.83 -16.59
N VAL A 231 -17.07 13.39 -15.35
CA VAL A 231 -17.35 14.18 -14.16
C VAL A 231 -16.42 15.40 -14.16
N PRO A 232 -16.93 16.64 -14.20
CA PRO A 232 -16.08 17.82 -14.27
C PRO A 232 -15.30 17.99 -12.96
N LEU A 233 -13.99 17.71 -13.02
CA LEU A 233 -13.04 17.85 -11.91
C LEU A 233 -12.89 19.31 -11.43
N SER A 234 -13.42 20.29 -12.18
CA SER A 234 -13.47 21.71 -11.77
C SER A 234 -14.19 21.92 -10.43
N LEU A 235 -15.10 21.01 -10.03
CA LEU A 235 -15.85 21.09 -8.77
C LEU A 235 -15.05 20.68 -7.51
N ILE A 236 -13.93 19.97 -7.65
CA ILE A 236 -13.03 19.56 -6.54
C ILE A 236 -11.61 20.17 -6.72
N SER A 237 -11.43 21.01 -7.74
CA SER A 237 -10.17 21.69 -8.06
C SER A 237 -9.92 22.89 -7.15
N ASN A 238 -8.81 23.59 -7.38
CA ASN A 238 -8.34 24.78 -6.64
C ASN A 238 -9.43 25.87 -6.48
N GLU A 239 -10.46 25.89 -7.32
CA GLU A 239 -11.57 26.85 -7.25
C GLU A 239 -12.57 26.54 -6.13
N ASN A 240 -12.74 25.26 -5.74
CA ASN A 240 -13.63 24.82 -4.67
C ASN A 240 -13.01 23.63 -3.91
N PRO A 241 -11.98 23.85 -3.08
CA PRO A 241 -11.37 22.79 -2.29
C PRO A 241 -12.35 22.21 -1.26
N ILE A 242 -12.08 21.01 -0.76
CA ILE A 242 -12.89 20.35 0.26
C ILE A 242 -12.52 20.90 1.64
N LYS A 243 -13.52 21.35 2.40
CA LYS A 243 -13.33 21.82 3.77
C LYS A 243 -12.92 20.64 4.65
N VAL A 244 -11.87 20.82 5.45
CA VAL A 244 -11.49 19.88 6.51
C VAL A 244 -11.56 20.50 7.89
N GLU A 245 -12.02 19.71 8.86
CA GLU A 245 -12.22 20.10 10.25
C GLU A 245 -11.43 19.18 11.20
N PRO A 246 -11.01 19.67 12.37
CA PRO A 246 -10.33 18.83 13.35
C PRO A 246 -11.24 17.66 13.78
N LEU A 247 -10.64 16.48 13.94
CA LEU A 247 -11.33 15.33 14.51
C LEU A 247 -11.47 15.48 16.02
N ASP A 248 -12.52 14.88 16.58
CA ASP A 248 -12.57 14.64 18.02
C ASP A 248 -11.36 13.81 18.48
N ASN A 249 -10.86 14.12 19.67
CA ASN A 249 -9.64 13.52 20.23
C ASN A 249 -9.75 11.99 20.34
N SER A 250 -10.94 11.46 20.65
CA SER A 250 -11.15 10.01 20.76
C SER A 250 -10.98 9.30 19.40
N ILE A 251 -11.51 9.91 18.33
CA ILE A 251 -11.43 9.38 16.97
C ILE A 251 -10.00 9.54 16.43
N LEU A 252 -9.36 10.67 16.70
CA LEU A 252 -7.97 10.92 16.31
C LEU A 252 -7.02 9.92 16.97
N TYR A 253 -7.20 9.62 18.25
CA TYR A 253 -6.42 8.59 18.96
C TYR A 253 -6.58 7.22 18.30
N LYS A 254 -7.82 6.84 17.94
CA LYS A 254 -8.09 5.58 17.22
C LYS A 254 -7.37 5.53 15.87
N LYS A 255 -7.38 6.61 15.10
CA LYS A 255 -6.66 6.71 13.81
C LYS A 255 -5.15 6.58 13.98
N ARG A 256 -4.55 7.29 14.94
CA ARG A 256 -3.12 7.19 15.24
C ARG A 256 -2.73 5.78 15.70
N ARG A 257 -3.54 5.16 16.56
CA ARG A 257 -3.34 3.77 16.99
C ARG A 257 -3.35 2.81 15.80
N ASN A 258 -4.27 2.98 14.86
CA ASN A 258 -4.31 2.15 13.65
C ASN A 258 -3.03 2.30 12.81
N VAL A 259 -2.44 3.51 12.71
CA VAL A 259 -1.15 3.71 12.04
C VAL A 259 -0.04 2.92 12.73
N ILE A 260 0.02 2.96 14.06
CA ILE A 260 1.02 2.20 14.83
C ILE A 260 0.81 0.68 14.67
N ILE A 261 -0.43 0.20 14.72
CA ILE A 261 -0.74 -1.21 14.47
C ILE A 261 -0.32 -1.61 13.04
N THR A 262 -0.60 -0.75 12.05
CA THR A 262 -0.18 -0.97 10.66
C THR A 262 1.34 -1.11 10.56
N LEU A 263 2.09 -0.25 11.26
CA LEU A 263 3.55 -0.32 11.32
C LEU A 263 4.02 -1.64 11.93
N LEU A 264 3.47 -2.04 13.08
CA LEU A 264 3.82 -3.30 13.73
C LEU A 264 3.56 -4.49 12.81
N ILE A 265 2.37 -4.58 12.21
CA ILE A 265 2.01 -5.62 11.24
C ILE A 265 3.00 -5.66 10.07
N SER A 266 3.32 -4.48 9.51
CA SER A 266 4.22 -4.35 8.35
C SER A 266 5.65 -4.76 8.64
N ILE A 267 6.08 -4.70 9.90
CA ILE A 267 7.41 -5.11 10.35
C ILE A 267 7.42 -6.57 10.77
N THR A 268 6.46 -7.03 11.57
CA THR A 268 6.59 -8.33 12.28
C THR A 268 6.10 -9.51 11.47
N LEU A 269 5.00 -9.38 10.73
CA LEU A 269 4.33 -10.55 10.18
C LEU A 269 5.18 -11.30 9.15
N HIS A 270 5.92 -10.59 8.29
CA HIS A 270 6.75 -11.26 7.29
C HIS A 270 7.92 -12.06 7.91
N TRP A 271 8.41 -11.71 9.10
CA TRP A 271 9.46 -12.47 9.80
C TRP A 271 8.98 -13.85 10.28
N ILE A 272 7.68 -14.09 10.38
CA ILE A 272 7.14 -15.42 10.68
C ILE A 272 7.66 -16.43 9.63
N SER A 273 7.77 -16.02 8.37
CA SER A 273 8.32 -16.88 7.30
C SER A 273 9.79 -17.24 7.54
N VAL A 274 10.58 -16.30 8.07
CA VAL A 274 12.00 -16.54 8.41
C VAL A 274 12.10 -17.49 9.59
N ILE A 275 11.26 -17.33 10.61
CA ILE A 275 11.23 -18.19 11.79
C ILE A 275 10.85 -19.62 11.38
N ILE A 276 9.77 -19.78 10.63
CA ILE A 276 9.35 -21.11 10.15
C ILE A 276 10.46 -21.72 9.29
N ALA A 277 11.05 -20.97 8.35
CA ALA A 277 12.15 -21.47 7.52
C ALA A 277 13.37 -21.86 8.35
N TYR A 278 13.74 -21.08 9.35
CA TYR A 278 14.88 -21.38 10.23
C TYR A 278 14.65 -22.64 11.07
N LEU A 279 13.41 -22.86 11.53
CA LEU A 279 13.04 -24.01 12.35
C LEU A 279 12.72 -25.27 11.53
N THR A 280 12.52 -25.15 10.21
CA THR A 280 12.22 -26.29 9.34
C THR A 280 13.51 -27.08 9.05
N PRO A 281 13.61 -28.38 9.43
CA PRO A 281 14.72 -29.25 9.02
C PRO A 281 14.54 -29.77 7.58
N PRO A 282 15.62 -30.18 6.88
CA PRO A 282 17.03 -30.26 7.31
C PRO A 282 17.81 -28.94 7.21
N VAL A 283 19.04 -28.91 7.74
CA VAL A 283 19.92 -27.73 7.89
C VAL A 283 20.14 -26.92 6.58
N ALA A 284 19.88 -27.51 5.41
CA ALA A 284 19.79 -26.81 4.11
C ALA A 284 18.81 -25.61 4.10
N PHE A 285 17.88 -25.54 5.06
CA PHE A 285 16.97 -24.42 5.23
C PHE A 285 17.62 -23.14 5.79
N LEU A 286 18.84 -23.20 6.36
CA LEU A 286 19.53 -22.01 6.85
C LEU A 286 19.81 -21.00 5.73
N CYS A 287 20.17 -21.48 4.53
CA CYS A 287 20.40 -20.61 3.37
C CYS A 287 19.10 -19.95 2.90
N ARG A 288 17.98 -20.67 2.94
CA ARG A 288 16.65 -20.14 2.63
C ARG A 288 16.23 -19.08 3.67
N ALA A 289 16.41 -19.36 4.95
CA ALA A 289 16.12 -18.41 6.03
C ALA A 289 16.98 -17.13 5.91
N ARG A 290 18.28 -17.27 5.59
CA ARG A 290 19.16 -16.13 5.30
C ARG A 290 18.68 -15.32 4.11
N TYR A 291 18.28 -15.97 3.01
CA TYR A 291 17.75 -15.28 1.85
C TYR A 291 16.47 -14.51 2.19
N LEU A 292 15.51 -15.14 2.87
CA LEU A 292 14.27 -14.50 3.32
C LEU A 292 14.54 -13.34 4.29
N SER A 293 15.56 -13.46 5.14
CA SER A 293 15.95 -12.38 6.07
C SER A 293 16.40 -11.11 5.34
N ILE A 294 17.03 -11.23 4.16
CA ILE A 294 17.40 -10.06 3.33
C ILE A 294 16.14 -9.32 2.89
N ILE A 295 15.15 -10.04 2.35
CA ILE A 295 13.87 -9.45 1.92
C ILE A 295 13.15 -8.79 3.13
N CYS A 296 13.04 -9.52 4.25
CA CYS A 296 12.39 -9.02 5.46
C CYS A 296 13.09 -7.79 6.05
N THR A 297 14.42 -7.71 5.95
CA THR A 297 15.19 -6.54 6.39
C THR A 297 14.87 -5.33 5.55
N ILE A 298 14.86 -5.46 4.21
CA ILE A 298 14.48 -4.37 3.29
C ILE A 298 13.08 -3.85 3.62
N TRP A 299 12.11 -4.76 3.81
CA TRP A 299 10.74 -4.40 4.19
C TRP A 299 10.64 -3.72 5.55
N THR A 300 11.38 -4.20 6.54
CA THR A 300 11.42 -3.61 7.89
C THR A 300 11.94 -2.17 7.83
N VAL A 301 13.10 -1.97 7.20
CA VAL A 301 13.75 -0.66 7.08
C VAL A 301 12.85 0.31 6.31
N ASN A 302 12.31 -0.11 5.16
CA ASN A 302 11.43 0.76 4.37
C ASN A 302 10.13 1.10 5.10
N SER A 303 9.56 0.17 5.86
CA SER A 303 8.35 0.43 6.65
C SER A 303 8.61 1.43 7.78
N LEU A 304 9.76 1.35 8.46
CA LEU A 304 10.17 2.34 9.47
C LEU A 304 10.40 3.74 8.86
N ILE A 305 11.09 3.81 7.72
CA ILE A 305 11.29 5.07 7.00
C ILE A 305 9.94 5.65 6.60
N ALA A 306 9.06 4.86 5.97
CA ALA A 306 7.75 5.32 5.52
C ALA A 306 6.86 5.81 6.69
N ALA A 307 6.87 5.12 7.83
CA ALA A 307 6.13 5.57 9.01
C ALA A 307 6.69 6.86 9.59
N THR A 308 8.01 7.02 9.65
CA THR A 308 8.65 8.25 10.13
C THR A 308 8.29 9.43 9.23
N LEU A 309 8.31 9.23 7.91
CA LEU A 309 7.92 10.26 6.94
C LEU A 309 6.44 10.61 7.06
N HIS A 310 5.58 9.61 7.28
CA HIS A 310 4.14 9.80 7.46
C HIS A 310 3.81 10.57 8.75
N ILE A 311 4.54 10.35 9.85
CA ILE A 311 4.34 11.06 11.12
C ILE A 311 4.86 12.49 11.05
N LYS A 312 5.99 12.71 10.36
CA LYS A 312 6.63 14.03 10.25
C LYS A 312 6.11 14.90 9.09
N ASP A 313 5.17 14.39 8.29
CA ASP A 313 4.70 14.98 7.01
C ASP A 313 5.85 15.44 6.07
N ILE A 314 6.95 14.67 6.03
CA ILE A 314 8.09 15.04 5.18
C ILE A 314 7.80 14.63 3.74
N ARG A 315 7.59 15.62 2.87
CA ARG A 315 7.23 15.46 1.44
C ARG A 315 8.41 15.25 0.51
N PHE A 316 9.37 14.40 0.88
CA PHE A 316 10.45 14.02 -0.04
C PHE A 316 9.97 12.97 -1.04
N ASN A 317 10.62 12.86 -2.20
CA ASN A 317 10.26 11.91 -3.26
C ASN A 317 10.69 10.45 -2.94
N PHE A 318 10.46 9.98 -1.71
CA PHE A 318 10.71 8.60 -1.27
C PHE A 318 9.86 7.57 -2.02
N LYS A 319 8.79 8.02 -2.70
CA LYS A 319 8.02 7.16 -3.61
C LYS A 319 8.91 6.54 -4.69
N THR A 320 9.94 7.25 -5.16
CA THR A 320 10.89 6.69 -6.14
C THR A 320 11.79 5.65 -5.51
N TRP A 321 12.30 5.92 -4.31
CA TRP A 321 13.09 4.95 -3.53
C TRP A 321 12.32 3.65 -3.27
N PHE A 322 11.11 3.74 -2.73
CA PHE A 322 10.29 2.56 -2.46
C PHE A 322 9.93 1.78 -3.74
N ARG A 323 9.72 2.47 -4.87
CA ARG A 323 9.53 1.81 -6.17
C ARG A 323 10.77 1.04 -6.61
N PHE A 324 11.95 1.63 -6.47
CA PHE A 324 13.21 0.95 -6.74
C PHE A 324 13.38 -0.29 -5.85
N CYS A 325 13.16 -0.16 -4.54
CA CYS A 325 13.16 -1.31 -3.63
C CYS A 325 12.15 -2.39 -4.05
N GLY A 326 10.97 -2.00 -4.53
CA GLY A 326 9.98 -2.95 -5.05
C GLY A 326 10.47 -3.76 -6.23
N ILE A 327 11.20 -3.14 -7.16
CA ILE A 327 11.81 -3.83 -8.30
C ILE A 327 12.88 -4.81 -7.81
N VAL A 328 13.73 -4.39 -6.87
CA VAL A 328 14.74 -5.25 -6.24
C VAL A 328 14.08 -6.46 -5.56
N ILE A 329 13.01 -6.23 -4.78
CA ILE A 329 12.27 -7.30 -4.10
C ILE A 329 11.61 -8.24 -5.13
N ALA A 330 11.02 -7.73 -6.20
CA ALA A 330 10.47 -8.57 -7.26
C ALA A 330 11.54 -9.48 -7.88
N GLY A 331 12.72 -8.94 -8.18
CA GLY A 331 13.86 -9.71 -8.66
C GLY A 331 14.30 -10.78 -7.65
N LEU A 332 14.40 -10.41 -6.37
CA LEU A 332 14.74 -11.36 -5.30
C LEU A 332 13.70 -12.47 -5.16
N LEU A 333 12.41 -12.19 -5.31
CA LEU A 333 11.34 -13.19 -5.26
C LEU A 333 11.42 -14.15 -6.45
N ILE A 334 11.73 -13.64 -7.65
CA ILE A 334 11.91 -14.47 -8.86
C ILE A 334 13.11 -15.42 -8.66
N VAL A 335 14.26 -14.88 -8.24
CA VAL A 335 15.46 -15.69 -7.96
C VAL A 335 15.16 -16.74 -6.89
N PHE A 336 14.44 -16.36 -5.83
CA PHE A 336 14.05 -17.30 -4.79
C PHE A 336 13.11 -18.41 -5.28
N GLY A 337 12.16 -18.09 -6.15
CA GLY A 337 11.29 -19.08 -6.80
C GLY A 337 12.07 -20.07 -7.68
N LEU A 338 13.06 -19.57 -8.43
CA LEU A 338 13.95 -20.41 -9.23
C LEU A 338 14.81 -21.33 -8.36
N LEU A 339 15.39 -20.79 -7.29
CA LEU A 339 16.18 -21.55 -6.31
C LEU A 339 15.35 -22.59 -5.55
N THR A 340 14.05 -22.34 -5.35
CA THR A 340 13.15 -23.31 -4.72
C THR A 340 12.84 -24.47 -5.68
N THR A 341 12.68 -24.18 -6.98
CA THR A 341 12.44 -25.19 -8.01
C THR A 341 13.67 -26.07 -8.25
N HIS A 342 14.87 -25.49 -8.24
CA HIS A 342 16.12 -26.21 -8.48
C HIS A 342 16.98 -26.28 -7.22
N LYS A 343 16.67 -27.25 -6.33
CA LYS A 343 17.37 -27.43 -5.05
C LYS A 343 18.90 -27.49 -5.19
N SER A 344 19.41 -28.07 -6.28
CA SER A 344 20.85 -28.18 -6.55
C SER A 344 21.57 -26.83 -6.68
N TRP A 345 20.86 -25.76 -7.05
CA TRP A 345 21.46 -24.44 -7.22
C TRP A 345 21.86 -23.80 -5.89
N TRP A 346 21.22 -24.20 -4.77
CA TRP A 346 21.65 -23.77 -3.44
C TRP A 346 23.07 -24.24 -3.12
N TYR A 347 23.45 -25.45 -3.56
CA TYR A 347 24.80 -25.99 -3.35
C TYR A 347 25.86 -25.20 -4.12
N SER A 348 25.54 -24.76 -5.33
CA SER A 348 26.46 -23.95 -6.15
C SER A 348 26.71 -22.56 -5.58
N ILE A 349 25.73 -21.99 -4.87
CA ILE A 349 25.83 -20.64 -4.29
C ILE A 349 26.68 -20.64 -3.01
N SER A 350 26.59 -21.68 -2.19
CA SER A 350 27.41 -21.78 -0.98
C SER A 350 27.56 -23.22 -0.53
N SER A 351 28.80 -23.64 -0.26
CA SER A 351 29.11 -24.94 0.34
C SER A 351 28.48 -25.13 1.72
N LEU A 352 28.18 -24.03 2.43
CA LEU A 352 27.43 -24.02 3.69
C LEU A 352 25.97 -24.46 3.54
N CYS A 353 25.45 -24.54 2.30
CA CYS A 353 24.12 -25.05 2.01
C CYS A 353 24.11 -26.57 1.75
N GLN A 354 25.24 -27.28 1.89
CA GLN A 354 25.26 -28.75 1.91
C GLN A 354 24.57 -29.22 3.19
N GLY A 355 23.29 -29.56 3.09
CA GLY A 355 22.55 -30.14 4.21
C GLY A 355 23.03 -31.56 4.48
N THR A 356 23.66 -31.79 5.62
CA THR A 356 23.51 -33.05 6.35
C THR A 356 22.19 -32.97 7.12
N CYS A 357 21.41 -34.05 7.10
CA CYS A 357 20.23 -34.17 7.96
C CYS A 357 20.55 -33.93 9.44
#